data_AF-A0AA40HRZ4-F1
#
_entry.id   AF-A0AA40HRZ4-F1
#
_cell.length_a   1.000
_cell.length_b   1.000
_cell.length_c   1.000
_cell.angle_alpha   90.00
_cell.angle_beta   90.00
_cell.angle_gamma   90.00
#
_symmetry.space_group_name_H-M   'P 1'
#
loop_
_entity.id
_entity.type
_entity.pdbx_description
1 polymer ?
#
loop_
_entity_poly.entity_id
_entity_poly.type
_entity_poly.pdbx_seq_one_letter_code
_entity_poly.pdbx_strand_id
1 'polypeptide(L)'
;MKLFTSLVFCAWVLGVSSVGMFEFMGQAYDGAKDMWRAYSDMREANYKDSDKYFHARGNYDAAKRGPGGAWAAEVISDARETYPRFTDLLKHGDSGHGLADSLADQEANELGRSGKDPNRFRPPGLPAKMKLSTIIVFCCLILSVSSQGWRTFLREAGQGTKDMWRAYSDMREANYKNSDKYFHARGNYDAAKRGPGGAWAAEVISDFREAYPRLTDLVKHGDSGHGLVDSRADQEANRWGRSGKDPNRFRPPGLPDKY
;
A
#
# COMPACT_ATOMS: atom_id res chain seq x y z
N MET A 1 10.11 10.58 31.63
CA MET A 1 10.44 9.53 32.63
C MET A 1 9.68 9.65 33.95
N LYS A 2 9.48 10.85 34.53
CA LYS A 2 8.82 11.02 35.86
C LYS A 2 7.30 10.78 35.89
N LEU A 3 6.60 10.91 34.76
CA LEU A 3 5.15 10.63 34.64
C LEU A 3 4.85 9.13 34.53
N PHE A 4 5.68 8.38 33.79
CA PHE A 4 5.53 6.94 33.62
C PHE A 4 5.79 6.19 34.93
N THR A 5 6.74 6.66 35.75
CA THR A 5 7.00 6.09 37.07
C THR A 5 5.91 6.45 38.09
N SER A 6 5.25 7.62 37.98
CA SER A 6 4.14 7.99 38.88
C SER A 6 2.84 7.21 38.58
N LEU A 7 2.57 6.91 37.31
CA LEU A 7 1.42 6.11 36.88
C LEU A 7 1.56 4.64 37.27
N VAL A 8 2.77 4.08 37.13
CA VAL A 8 3.07 2.71 37.57
C VAL A 8 2.99 2.58 39.10
N PHE A 9 3.38 3.63 39.85
CA PHE A 9 3.27 3.63 41.31
C PHE A 9 1.82 3.76 41.81
N CYS A 10 0.97 4.55 41.13
CA CYS A 10 -0.47 4.59 41.44
C CYS A 10 -1.18 3.27 41.16
N ALA A 11 -0.79 2.55 40.10
CA ALA A 11 -1.36 1.25 39.77
C ALA A 11 -0.99 0.15 40.79
N TRP A 12 0.17 0.27 41.44
CA TRP A 12 0.59 -0.65 42.51
C TRP A 12 -0.17 -0.43 43.82
N VAL A 13 -0.59 0.81 44.11
CA VAL A 13 -1.31 1.18 45.34
C VAL A 13 -2.82 0.88 45.27
N LEU A 14 -3.40 0.77 44.07
CA LEU A 14 -4.86 0.62 43.87
C LEU A 14 -5.35 -0.81 43.59
N GLY A 15 -4.49 -1.83 43.69
CA GLY A 15 -4.92 -3.24 43.61
C GLY A 15 -5.57 -3.63 42.27
N VAL A 16 -5.26 -2.93 41.18
CA VAL A 16 -5.72 -3.31 39.85
C VAL A 16 -4.90 -4.51 39.41
N SER A 17 -5.55 -5.66 39.23
CA SER A 17 -4.88 -6.85 38.70
C SER A 17 -4.17 -6.51 37.39
N SER A 18 -2.98 -7.07 37.15
CA SER A 18 -2.25 -6.90 35.88
C SER A 18 -3.12 -7.20 34.66
N VAL A 19 -4.09 -8.10 34.81
CA VAL A 19 -5.12 -8.45 33.81
C VAL A 19 -5.99 -7.25 33.44
N GLY A 20 -6.52 -6.50 34.42
CA GLY A 20 -7.34 -5.32 34.16
C GLY A 20 -6.59 -4.18 33.48
N MET A 21 -5.28 -4.04 33.75
CA MET A 21 -4.42 -3.08 33.06
C MET A 21 -4.22 -3.45 31.58
N PHE A 22 -3.94 -4.72 31.27
CA PHE A 22 -3.79 -5.16 29.87
C PHE A 22 -5.10 -5.05 29.09
N GLU A 23 -6.24 -5.36 29.72
CA GLU A 23 -7.55 -5.20 29.10
C GLU A 23 -7.82 -3.73 28.76
N PHE A 24 -7.65 -2.82 29.72
CA PHE A 24 -7.80 -1.38 29.49
C PHE A 24 -6.91 -0.89 28.34
N MET A 25 -5.64 -1.29 28.31
CA MET A 25 -4.71 -0.91 27.24
C MET A 25 -5.12 -1.47 25.87
N GLY A 26 -5.64 -2.70 25.82
CA GLY A 26 -6.19 -3.31 24.61
C GLY A 26 -7.42 -2.55 24.09
N GLN A 27 -8.35 -2.22 24.99
CA GLN A 27 -9.53 -1.42 24.66
C GLN A 27 -9.14 -0.02 24.16
N ALA A 28 -8.15 0.62 24.77
CA ALA A 28 -7.64 1.92 24.36
C ALA A 28 -6.99 1.88 22.96
N TYR A 29 -6.19 0.85 22.68
CA TYR A 29 -5.60 0.65 21.36
C TYR A 29 -6.66 0.41 20.28
N ASP A 30 -7.65 -0.44 20.56
CA ASP A 30 -8.76 -0.68 19.64
C ASP A 30 -9.62 0.57 19.43
N GLY A 31 -9.89 1.33 20.50
CA GLY A 31 -10.60 2.61 20.42
C GLY A 31 -9.85 3.65 19.58
N ALA A 32 -8.52 3.74 19.73
CA ALA A 32 -7.72 4.62 18.89
C ALA A 32 -7.76 4.23 17.39
N LYS A 33 -7.78 2.93 17.08
CA LYS A 33 -7.97 2.46 15.70
C LYS A 33 -9.36 2.81 15.16
N ASP A 34 -10.40 2.73 15.97
CA ASP A 34 -11.76 3.10 15.56
C ASP A 34 -11.88 4.61 15.30
N MET A 35 -11.24 5.45 16.14
CA MET A 35 -11.13 6.90 15.91
C MET A 35 -10.39 7.20 14.60
N TRP A 36 -9.26 6.54 14.36
CA TRP A 36 -8.50 6.70 13.10
C TRP A 36 -9.31 6.26 11.88
N ARG A 37 -10.05 5.15 11.98
CA ARG A 37 -10.92 4.66 10.91
C ARG A 37 -12.03 5.67 10.61
N ALA A 38 -12.66 6.26 11.62
CA ALA A 38 -13.68 7.28 11.42
C ALA A 38 -13.13 8.52 10.70
N TYR A 39 -11.94 9.00 11.09
CA TYR A 39 -11.24 10.07 10.39
C TYR A 39 -10.92 9.71 8.93
N SER A 40 -10.40 8.50 8.71
CA SER A 40 -10.04 8.03 7.36
C SER A 40 -11.27 7.94 6.45
N ASP A 41 -12.38 7.40 6.96
CA ASP A 41 -13.63 7.29 6.22
C ASP A 41 -14.23 8.67 5.91
N MET A 42 -14.12 9.64 6.82
CA MET A 42 -14.54 11.02 6.59
C MET A 42 -13.76 11.65 5.43
N ARG A 43 -12.43 11.46 5.43
CA ARG A 43 -11.53 11.95 4.37
C ARG A 43 -11.82 11.27 3.03
N GLU A 44 -12.02 9.95 3.04
CA GLU A 44 -12.34 9.16 1.85
C GLU A 44 -13.70 9.55 1.26
N ALA A 45 -14.72 9.73 2.13
CA ALA A 45 -16.05 10.12 1.70
C ALA A 45 -16.09 11.52 1.08
N ASN A 46 -15.22 12.43 1.56
CA ASN A 46 -15.15 13.84 1.12
C ASN A 46 -16.54 14.47 0.97
N TYR A 47 -17.42 14.19 1.94
CA TYR A 47 -18.84 14.51 1.85
C TYR A 47 -19.15 15.74 2.69
N LYS A 48 -19.83 16.72 2.09
CA LYS A 48 -20.18 17.98 2.75
C LYS A 48 -21.04 17.72 3.99
N ASP A 49 -20.79 18.48 5.06
CA ASP A 49 -21.58 18.48 6.30
C ASP A 49 -21.71 17.09 6.96
N SER A 50 -20.65 16.26 6.84
CA SER A 50 -20.61 14.89 7.40
C SER A 50 -19.66 14.72 8.59
N ASP A 51 -18.91 15.76 8.94
CA ASP A 51 -17.96 15.84 10.05
C ASP A 51 -18.54 15.29 11.37
N LYS A 52 -19.71 15.80 11.78
CA LYS A 52 -20.37 15.43 13.05
C LYS A 52 -20.78 13.97 13.08
N TYR A 53 -21.20 13.41 11.95
CA TYR A 53 -21.47 11.97 11.84
C TYR A 53 -20.21 11.15 12.11
N PHE A 54 -19.08 11.50 11.49
CA PHE A 54 -17.84 10.75 11.68
C PHE A 54 -17.25 10.96 13.08
N HIS A 55 -17.41 12.14 13.68
CA HIS A 55 -17.03 12.42 15.06
C HIS A 55 -17.83 11.58 16.06
N ALA A 56 -19.16 11.57 15.93
CA ALA A 56 -20.03 10.74 16.76
C ALA A 56 -19.77 9.25 16.54
N ARG A 57 -19.59 8.81 15.29
CA ARG A 57 -19.37 7.40 14.97
C ARG A 57 -18.04 6.88 15.51
N GLY A 58 -16.96 7.65 15.38
CA GLY A 58 -15.66 7.27 15.95
C GLY A 58 -15.73 7.13 17.46
N ASN A 59 -16.34 8.10 18.16
CA ASN A 59 -16.51 8.04 19.61
C ASN A 59 -17.41 6.88 20.05
N TYR A 60 -18.47 6.59 19.29
CA TYR A 60 -19.38 5.47 19.54
C TYR A 60 -18.71 4.10 19.38
N ASP A 61 -17.95 3.91 18.29
CA ASP A 61 -17.23 2.66 18.04
C ASP A 61 -16.11 2.44 19.07
N ALA A 62 -15.40 3.50 19.45
CA ALA A 62 -14.37 3.45 20.46
C ALA A 62 -14.94 3.19 21.87
N ALA A 63 -16.02 3.87 22.27
CA ALA A 63 -16.66 3.65 23.57
C ALA A 63 -17.22 2.22 23.73
N LYS A 64 -17.67 1.59 22.64
CA LYS A 64 -18.08 0.17 22.64
C LYS A 64 -16.98 -0.81 23.01
N ARG A 65 -15.71 -0.42 22.92
CA ARG A 65 -14.59 -1.26 23.36
C ARG A 65 -14.52 -1.38 24.88
N GLY A 66 -15.15 -0.46 25.62
CA GLY A 66 -15.10 -0.40 27.08
C GLY A 66 -14.38 0.86 27.58
N PRO A 67 -14.08 0.94 28.90
CA PRO A 67 -13.50 2.12 29.51
C PRO A 67 -12.21 2.63 28.86
N GLY A 68 -11.32 1.73 28.40
CA GLY A 68 -10.10 2.13 27.70
C GLY A 68 -10.38 2.77 26.35
N GLY A 69 -11.38 2.29 25.62
CA GLY A 69 -11.78 2.86 24.33
C GLY A 69 -12.49 4.21 24.48
N ALA A 70 -13.33 4.37 25.52
CA ALA A 70 -13.95 5.66 25.86
C ALA A 70 -12.88 6.71 26.23
N TRP A 71 -11.87 6.33 27.01
CA TRP A 71 -10.72 7.19 27.33
C TRP A 71 -9.93 7.58 26.07
N ALA A 72 -9.64 6.63 25.18
CA ALA A 72 -8.94 6.93 23.92
C ALA A 72 -9.75 7.90 23.04
N ALA A 73 -11.07 7.73 22.99
CA ALA A 73 -11.97 8.61 22.24
C ALA A 73 -11.96 10.05 22.77
N GLU A 74 -11.95 10.23 24.09
CA GLU A 74 -11.83 11.53 24.77
C GLU A 74 -10.50 12.20 24.44
N VAL A 75 -9.37 11.53 24.73
CA VAL A 75 -8.03 12.10 24.49
C VAL A 75 -7.81 12.50 23.04
N ILE A 76 -8.26 11.67 22.09
CA ILE A 76 -8.09 11.95 20.66
C ILE A 76 -9.02 13.09 20.19
N SER A 77 -10.24 13.17 20.72
CA SER A 77 -11.17 14.25 20.39
C SER A 77 -10.67 15.60 20.91
N ASP A 78 -10.22 15.65 22.17
CA ASP A 78 -9.69 16.86 22.79
C ASP A 78 -8.41 17.33 22.07
N ALA A 79 -7.53 16.40 21.70
CA ALA A 79 -6.34 16.71 20.93
C ALA A 79 -6.68 17.27 19.53
N ARG A 80 -7.70 16.70 18.86
CA ARG A 80 -8.19 17.16 17.56
C ARG A 80 -8.73 18.59 17.62
N GLU A 81 -9.39 18.97 18.72
CA GLU A 81 -9.95 20.32 18.89
C GLU A 81 -8.89 21.34 19.33
N THR A 82 -7.96 20.91 20.19
CA THR A 82 -6.93 21.80 20.74
C THR A 82 -5.88 22.19 19.70
N TYR A 83 -5.48 21.27 18.83
CA TYR A 83 -4.38 21.51 17.87
C TYR A 83 -4.70 22.63 16.85
N PRO A 84 -5.85 22.62 16.14
CA PRO A 84 -6.21 23.69 15.22
C PRO A 84 -6.38 25.04 15.94
N ARG A 85 -7.01 25.05 17.13
CA ARG A 85 -7.23 26.28 17.91
C ARG A 85 -5.92 26.93 18.37
N PHE A 86 -4.96 26.12 18.79
CA PHE A 86 -3.62 26.60 19.13
C PHE A 86 -2.91 27.19 17.90
N THR A 87 -3.03 26.54 16.73
CA THR A 87 -2.42 27.06 15.49
C THR A 87 -3.10 28.32 14.95
N ASP A 88 -4.41 28.45 15.10
CA ASP A 88 -5.19 29.62 14.67
C ASP A 88 -4.86 30.84 15.55
N LEU A 89 -4.83 30.63 16.88
CA LEU A 89 -4.41 31.64 17.85
C LEU A 89 -3.02 32.20 17.54
N LEU A 90 -2.06 31.34 17.20
CA LEU A 90 -0.69 31.75 16.87
C LEU A 90 -0.57 32.50 15.54
N LYS A 91 -1.46 32.24 14.57
CA LYS A 91 -1.39 32.81 13.21
C LYS A 91 -2.24 34.06 13.03
N HIS A 92 -3.39 34.13 13.70
CA HIS A 92 -4.44 35.09 13.38
C HIS A 92 -4.96 35.89 14.60
N GLY A 93 -4.54 35.57 15.83
CA GLY A 93 -5.13 36.13 17.06
C GLY A 93 -6.52 35.55 17.38
N ASP A 94 -7.10 35.87 18.54
CA ASP A 94 -8.40 35.31 18.95
C ASP A 94 -9.54 35.87 18.08
N SER A 95 -9.88 35.11 17.04
CA SER A 95 -10.87 35.50 16.04
C SER A 95 -12.32 35.19 16.46
N GLY A 96 -12.52 34.41 17.54
CA GLY A 96 -13.83 33.89 17.95
C GLY A 96 -14.54 32.99 16.93
N HIS A 97 -13.95 32.81 15.74
CA HIS A 97 -14.62 32.30 14.53
C HIS A 97 -14.77 30.76 14.48
N GLY A 98 -14.37 30.03 15.53
CA GLY A 98 -14.47 28.57 15.61
C GLY A 98 -15.09 28.03 16.90
N LEU A 99 -15.60 28.89 17.79
CA LEU A 99 -16.15 28.45 19.07
C LEU A 99 -17.45 27.65 18.89
N ALA A 100 -18.34 28.12 18.01
CA ALA A 100 -19.61 27.45 17.73
C ALA A 100 -19.40 26.09 17.03
N ASP A 101 -18.46 26.02 16.08
CA ASP A 101 -18.11 24.77 15.41
C ASP A 101 -17.47 23.76 16.37
N SER A 102 -16.58 24.23 17.27
CA SER A 102 -15.99 23.39 18.32
C SER A 102 -17.04 22.85 19.30
N LEU A 103 -18.06 23.64 19.66
CA LEU A 103 -19.15 23.18 20.53
C LEU A 103 -20.03 22.13 19.85
N ALA A 104 -20.35 22.31 18.57
CA ALA A 104 -21.15 21.35 17.82
C ALA A 104 -20.40 20.02 17.62
N ASP A 105 -19.08 20.08 17.46
CA ASP A 105 -18.23 18.89 17.36
C ASP A 105 -18.09 18.17 18.71
N GLN A 106 -18.04 18.92 19.82
CA GLN A 106 -18.10 18.35 21.18
C GLN A 106 -19.43 17.64 21.44
N GLU A 107 -20.57 18.24 21.06
CA GLU A 107 -21.88 17.56 21.19
C GLU A 107 -21.90 16.24 20.41
N ALA A 108 -21.33 16.24 19.20
CA ALA A 108 -21.24 15.02 18.40
C ALA A 108 -20.34 13.96 19.06
N ASN A 109 -19.17 14.35 19.58
CA ASN A 109 -18.26 13.46 20.28
C ASN A 109 -18.92 12.84 21.52
N GLU A 110 -19.54 13.66 22.37
CA GLU A 110 -20.23 13.23 23.60
C GLU A 110 -21.41 12.30 23.29
N LEU A 111 -22.21 12.65 22.28
CA LEU A 111 -23.31 11.82 21.85
C LEU A 111 -22.84 10.42 21.46
N GLY A 112 -21.79 10.35 20.64
CA GLY A 112 -21.18 9.08 20.26
C GLY A 112 -20.67 8.30 21.48
N ARG A 113 -19.88 8.95 22.33
CA ARG A 113 -19.25 8.34 23.51
C ARG A 113 -20.26 7.84 24.54
N SER A 114 -21.42 8.49 24.62
CA SER A 114 -22.56 8.08 25.46
C SER A 114 -23.30 6.84 24.94
N GLY A 115 -22.95 6.34 23.74
CA GLY A 115 -23.60 5.18 23.15
C GLY A 115 -24.91 5.48 22.42
N LYS A 116 -25.21 6.75 22.14
CA LYS A 116 -26.36 7.13 21.30
C LYS A 116 -26.05 6.95 19.82
N ASP A 117 -27.08 6.78 19.00
CA ASP A 117 -26.94 6.51 17.57
C ASP A 117 -26.27 7.68 16.81
N PRO A 118 -25.07 7.48 16.22
CA PRO A 118 -24.39 8.49 15.42
C PRO A 118 -25.19 8.93 14.18
N ASN A 119 -26.14 8.12 13.70
CA ASN A 119 -26.94 8.47 12.53
C ASN A 119 -27.81 9.73 12.75
N ARG A 120 -27.97 10.21 13.99
CA ARG A 120 -28.56 11.53 14.27
C ARG A 120 -27.88 12.65 13.48
N PHE A 121 -26.57 12.54 13.23
CA PHE A 121 -25.79 13.52 12.47
C PHE A 121 -25.54 13.12 11.02
N ARG A 122 -26.10 12.00 10.54
CA ARG A 122 -25.80 11.49 9.19
C ARG A 122 -26.49 12.35 8.14
N PRO A 123 -25.74 13.00 7.22
CA PRO A 123 -26.37 13.81 6.20
C PRO A 123 -27.08 12.91 5.16
N PRO A 124 -28.20 13.39 4.58
CA PRO A 124 -28.88 12.70 3.49
C PRO A 124 -27.92 12.40 2.34
N GLY A 125 -27.98 11.19 1.81
CA GLY A 125 -27.13 10.78 0.68
C GLY A 125 -25.71 10.34 1.04
N LEU A 126 -25.28 10.41 2.31
CA LEU A 126 -23.97 9.88 2.70
C LEU A 126 -23.90 8.37 2.40
N PRO A 127 -23.03 7.94 1.46
CA PRO A 127 -23.00 6.56 1.01
C PRO A 127 -22.78 5.60 2.18
N ALA A 128 -23.53 4.50 2.21
CA ALA A 128 -23.15 3.40 3.07
C ALA A 128 -21.80 2.86 2.57
N LYS A 129 -20.81 2.75 3.47
CA LYS A 129 -19.51 2.20 3.11
C LYS A 129 -19.70 0.79 2.58
N MET A 130 -19.44 0.58 1.29
CA MET A 130 -19.47 -0.75 0.70
C MET A 130 -18.38 -1.60 1.36
N LYS A 131 -18.74 -2.80 1.81
CA LYS A 131 -17.75 -3.72 2.37
C LYS A 131 -16.78 -4.09 1.25
N LEU A 132 -15.48 -4.04 1.52
CA LEU A 132 -14.45 -4.46 0.57
C LEU A 132 -14.72 -5.89 0.06
N SER A 133 -15.31 -6.75 0.89
CA SER A 133 -15.76 -8.08 0.48
C SER A 133 -16.83 -8.05 -0.61
N THR A 134 -17.73 -7.08 -0.61
CA THR A 134 -18.74 -6.90 -1.67
C THR A 134 -18.08 -6.49 -2.98
N ILE A 135 -17.09 -5.59 -2.93
CA ILE A 135 -16.30 -5.20 -4.10
C ILE A 135 -15.50 -6.39 -4.63
N ILE A 136 -14.84 -7.15 -3.75
CA ILE A 136 -14.07 -8.34 -4.12
C ILE A 136 -14.98 -9.41 -4.73
N VAL A 137 -16.14 -9.71 -4.12
CA VAL A 137 -17.11 -10.67 -4.66
C VAL A 137 -17.61 -10.22 -6.02
N PHE A 138 -17.95 -8.94 -6.18
CA PHE A 138 -18.39 -8.40 -7.47
C PHE A 138 -17.27 -8.44 -8.53
N CYS A 139 -16.04 -8.11 -8.16
CA CYS A 139 -14.86 -8.27 -9.00
C CYS A 139 -14.62 -9.74 -9.37
N CYS A 140 -14.74 -10.68 -8.44
CA CYS A 140 -14.61 -12.12 -8.73
C CYS A 140 -15.74 -12.64 -9.62
N LEU A 141 -16.96 -12.11 -9.48
CA LEU A 141 -18.11 -12.46 -10.32
C LEU A 141 -17.96 -11.89 -11.74
N ILE A 142 -17.49 -10.64 -11.88
CA ILE A 142 -17.22 -10.01 -13.18
C ILE A 142 -15.99 -10.62 -13.86
N LEU A 143 -14.95 -10.95 -13.08
CA LEU A 143 -13.71 -11.58 -13.56
C LEU A 143 -13.82 -13.10 -13.60
N SER A 144 -15.03 -13.66 -13.72
CA SER A 144 -15.27 -15.06 -14.09
C SER A 144 -14.86 -15.35 -15.56
N VAL A 145 -13.74 -14.75 -16.00
CA VAL A 145 -12.95 -15.16 -17.15
C VAL A 145 -12.30 -16.49 -16.77
N SER A 146 -12.81 -17.56 -17.39
CA SER A 146 -12.29 -18.92 -17.47
C SER A 146 -11.06 -19.21 -16.59
N SER A 147 -11.29 -19.76 -15.39
CA SER A 147 -10.26 -20.15 -14.40
C SER A 147 -9.09 -20.97 -14.99
N GLN A 148 -9.34 -21.68 -16.10
CA GLN A 148 -8.34 -22.45 -16.85
C GLN A 148 -7.32 -21.56 -17.58
N GLY A 149 -7.73 -20.41 -18.11
CA GLY A 149 -6.86 -19.48 -18.84
C GLY A 149 -5.87 -18.80 -17.90
N TRP A 150 -6.34 -18.34 -16.73
CA TRP A 150 -5.49 -17.69 -15.74
C TRP A 150 -4.44 -18.63 -15.14
N ARG A 151 -4.82 -19.87 -14.82
CA ARG A 151 -3.86 -20.89 -14.33
C ARG A 151 -2.77 -21.20 -15.36
N THR A 152 -3.17 -21.31 -16.62
CA THR A 152 -2.25 -21.56 -17.74
C THR A 152 -1.29 -20.38 -17.89
N PHE A 153 -1.81 -19.16 -17.94
CA PHE A 153 -1.01 -17.93 -18.01
C PHE A 153 0.01 -17.82 -16.87
N LEU A 154 -0.40 -18.03 -15.62
CA LEU A 154 0.51 -17.96 -14.47
C LEU A 154 1.61 -19.04 -14.53
N ARG A 155 1.26 -20.25 -14.98
CA ARG A 155 2.24 -21.33 -15.17
C ARG A 155 3.25 -20.96 -16.25
N GLU A 156 2.80 -20.44 -17.39
CA GLU A 156 3.65 -19.98 -18.48
C GLU A 156 4.55 -18.83 -18.04
N ALA A 157 4.02 -17.86 -17.28
CA ALA A 157 4.78 -16.75 -16.73
C ALA A 157 5.88 -17.24 -15.78
N GLY A 158 5.55 -18.14 -14.85
CA GLY A 158 6.54 -18.73 -13.95
C GLY A 158 7.62 -19.55 -14.68
N GLN A 159 7.26 -20.24 -15.76
CA GLN A 159 8.23 -20.92 -16.63
C GLN A 159 9.11 -19.91 -17.40
N GLY A 160 8.51 -18.86 -17.97
CA GLY A 160 9.23 -17.80 -18.67
C GLY A 160 10.22 -17.06 -17.77
N THR A 161 9.85 -16.76 -16.52
CA THR A 161 10.78 -16.21 -15.53
C THR A 161 11.97 -17.13 -15.27
N LYS A 162 11.75 -18.45 -15.17
CA LYS A 162 12.85 -19.42 -15.00
C LYS A 162 13.78 -19.45 -16.22
N ASP A 163 13.23 -19.31 -17.44
CA ASP A 163 14.03 -19.24 -18.66
C ASP A 163 14.86 -17.96 -18.74
N MET A 164 14.28 -16.82 -18.37
CA MET A 164 15.00 -15.54 -18.26
C MET A 164 16.15 -15.61 -17.24
N TRP A 165 15.90 -16.22 -16.08
CA TRP A 165 16.92 -16.44 -15.06
C TRP A 165 18.03 -17.38 -15.55
N ARG A 166 17.66 -18.50 -16.20
CA ARG A 166 18.63 -19.43 -16.79
C ARG A 166 19.51 -18.73 -17.83
N ALA A 167 18.94 -17.89 -18.69
CA ALA A 167 19.72 -17.13 -19.66
C ALA A 167 20.69 -16.14 -19.01
N TYR A 168 20.29 -15.47 -17.94
CA TYR A 168 21.19 -14.63 -17.15
C TYR A 168 22.30 -15.44 -16.47
N SER A 169 21.96 -16.59 -15.88
CA SER A 169 22.94 -17.48 -15.23
C SER A 169 23.97 -17.98 -16.22
N ASP A 170 23.54 -18.47 -17.39
CA ASP A 170 24.44 -18.96 -18.43
C ASP A 170 25.31 -17.85 -19.00
N MET A 171 24.79 -16.62 -19.15
CA MET A 171 25.59 -15.45 -19.55
C MET A 171 26.72 -15.17 -18.56
N ARG A 172 26.40 -15.25 -17.26
CA ARG A 172 27.35 -15.07 -16.16
C ARG A 172 28.38 -16.19 -16.11
N GLU A 173 27.95 -17.44 -16.32
CA GLU A 173 28.82 -18.62 -16.36
C GLU A 173 29.74 -18.62 -17.57
N ALA A 174 29.21 -18.28 -18.75
CA ALA A 174 29.95 -18.23 -20.00
C ALA A 174 31.05 -17.17 -19.95
N ASN A 175 30.78 -16.03 -19.30
CA ASN A 175 31.68 -14.87 -19.21
C ASN A 175 32.36 -14.57 -20.56
N TYR A 176 31.57 -14.63 -21.64
CA TYR A 176 32.08 -14.66 -23.01
C TYR A 176 31.90 -13.30 -23.67
N LYS A 177 32.95 -12.81 -24.33
CA LYS A 177 32.96 -11.49 -24.96
C LYS A 177 31.89 -11.39 -26.06
N ASN A 178 31.15 -10.28 -26.09
CA ASN A 178 30.10 -9.98 -27.08
C ASN A 178 28.97 -11.03 -27.15
N SER A 179 28.66 -11.72 -26.04
CA SER A 179 27.59 -12.72 -25.95
C SER A 179 26.31 -12.21 -25.32
N ASP A 180 26.30 -10.97 -24.81
CA ASP A 180 25.17 -10.32 -24.15
C ASP A 180 23.88 -10.42 -24.98
N LYS A 181 23.90 -9.93 -26.22
CA LYS A 181 22.74 -9.95 -27.13
C LYS A 181 22.24 -11.37 -27.44
N TYR A 182 23.14 -12.36 -27.49
CA TYR A 182 22.75 -13.76 -27.63
C TYR A 182 21.91 -14.22 -26.45
N PHE A 183 22.38 -14.00 -25.22
CA PHE A 183 21.65 -14.43 -24.02
C PHE A 183 20.35 -13.64 -23.81
N HIS A 184 20.31 -12.36 -24.20
CA HIS A 184 19.08 -11.56 -24.26
C HIS A 184 18.02 -12.16 -25.19
N ALA A 185 18.42 -12.47 -26.43
CA ALA A 185 17.54 -13.08 -27.41
C ALA A 185 17.13 -14.50 -26.99
N ARG A 186 18.05 -15.33 -26.50
CA ARG A 186 17.77 -16.72 -26.09
C ARG A 186 16.81 -16.79 -24.91
N GLY A 187 16.99 -15.95 -23.88
CA GLY A 187 16.08 -15.88 -22.74
C GLY A 187 14.66 -15.49 -23.15
N ASN A 188 14.53 -14.46 -23.99
CA ASN A 188 13.23 -14.02 -24.49
C ASN A 188 12.57 -15.06 -25.41
N TYR A 189 13.36 -15.76 -26.23
CA TYR A 189 12.89 -16.82 -27.12
C TYR A 189 12.37 -18.03 -26.35
N ASP A 190 13.13 -18.52 -25.36
CA ASP A 190 12.75 -19.65 -24.51
C ASP A 190 11.50 -19.32 -23.68
N ALA A 191 11.42 -18.10 -23.14
CA ALA A 191 10.26 -17.66 -22.37
C ALA A 191 9.02 -17.49 -23.26
N ALA A 192 9.14 -16.88 -24.44
CA ALA A 192 8.02 -16.74 -25.37
C ALA A 192 7.48 -18.08 -25.89
N LYS A 193 8.34 -19.10 -26.03
CA LYS A 193 7.94 -20.47 -26.35
C LYS A 193 7.01 -21.12 -25.33
N ARG A 194 6.95 -20.61 -24.10
CA ARG A 194 6.02 -21.11 -23.08
C ARG A 194 4.56 -20.75 -23.38
N GLY A 195 4.33 -19.65 -24.10
CA GLY A 195 3.00 -19.10 -24.38
C GLY A 195 2.87 -17.64 -23.96
N PRO A 196 1.67 -17.06 -24.02
CA PRO A 196 1.43 -15.65 -23.71
C PRO A 196 1.95 -15.22 -22.33
N GLY A 197 1.84 -16.07 -21.31
CA GLY A 197 2.35 -15.75 -19.97
C GLY A 197 3.87 -15.65 -19.93
N GLY A 198 4.56 -16.52 -20.68
CA GLY A 198 6.02 -16.50 -20.76
C GLY A 198 6.55 -15.31 -21.57
N ALA A 199 5.88 -14.95 -22.67
CA ALA A 199 6.19 -13.74 -23.43
C ALA A 199 6.01 -12.47 -22.58
N TRP A 200 4.93 -12.39 -21.80
CA TRP A 200 4.70 -11.30 -20.85
C TRP A 200 5.80 -11.23 -19.77
N ALA A 201 6.18 -12.37 -19.18
CA ALA A 201 7.25 -12.41 -18.18
C ALA A 201 8.59 -11.93 -18.76
N ALA A 202 8.90 -12.33 -20.00
CA ALA A 202 10.11 -11.89 -20.69
C ALA A 202 10.13 -10.37 -20.91
N GLU A 203 8.99 -9.80 -21.31
CA GLU A 203 8.83 -8.35 -21.48
C GLU A 203 9.06 -7.57 -20.19
N VAL A 204 8.33 -7.92 -19.12
CA VAL A 204 8.45 -7.24 -17.82
C VAL A 204 9.88 -7.30 -17.28
N ILE A 205 10.53 -8.46 -17.38
CA ILE A 205 11.90 -8.63 -16.88
C ILE A 205 12.91 -7.85 -17.73
N SER A 206 12.75 -7.86 -19.06
CA SER A 206 13.60 -7.08 -19.98
C SER A 206 13.50 -5.58 -19.71
N ASP A 207 12.28 -5.06 -19.57
CA ASP A 207 12.05 -3.64 -19.31
C ASP A 207 12.56 -3.22 -17.93
N PHE A 208 12.35 -4.06 -16.91
CA PHE A 208 12.89 -3.81 -15.57
C PHE A 208 14.43 -3.79 -15.56
N ARG A 209 15.07 -4.74 -16.27
CA ARG A 209 16.53 -4.80 -16.39
C ARG A 209 17.13 -3.56 -17.06
N GLU A 210 16.42 -2.94 -18.00
CA GLU A 210 16.81 -1.67 -18.61
C GLU A 210 16.59 -0.47 -17.68
N ALA A 211 15.44 -0.44 -16.99
CA ALA A 211 15.06 0.70 -16.16
C ALA A 211 15.92 0.81 -14.88
N TYR A 212 16.34 -0.31 -14.30
CA TYR A 212 17.04 -0.32 -13.01
C TYR A 212 18.40 0.42 -13.06
N PRO A 213 19.32 0.13 -14.01
CA PRO A 213 20.58 0.89 -14.13
C PRO A 213 20.36 2.37 -14.40
N ARG A 214 19.39 2.74 -15.27
CA ARG A 214 19.08 4.13 -15.57
C ARG A 214 18.60 4.91 -14.34
N LEU A 215 17.75 4.30 -13.53
CA LEU A 215 17.31 4.90 -12.27
C LEU A 215 18.49 5.08 -11.31
N THR A 216 19.37 4.09 -11.21
CA THR A 216 20.54 4.20 -10.33
C THR A 216 21.57 5.23 -10.83
N ASP A 217 21.80 5.33 -12.14
CA ASP A 217 22.74 6.30 -12.72
C ASP A 217 22.20 7.72 -12.63
N LEU A 218 20.89 7.92 -12.87
CA LEU A 218 20.23 9.20 -12.67
C LEU A 218 20.37 9.70 -11.23
N VAL A 219 20.18 8.79 -10.25
CA VAL A 219 20.26 9.12 -8.82
C VAL A 219 21.71 9.36 -8.36
N LYS A 220 22.70 8.69 -8.96
CA LYS A 220 24.11 8.75 -8.51
C LYS A 220 24.99 9.74 -9.27
N HIS A 221 24.75 9.93 -10.57
CA HIS A 221 25.72 10.56 -11.47
C HIS A 221 25.10 11.62 -12.42
N GLY A 222 23.77 11.78 -12.44
CA GLY A 222 23.08 12.59 -13.45
C GLY A 222 22.99 11.89 -14.81
N ASP A 223 22.21 12.45 -15.76
CA ASP A 223 21.99 11.84 -17.08
C ASP A 223 23.27 11.91 -17.94
N SER A 224 23.99 10.79 -18.03
CA SER A 224 25.27 10.71 -18.75
C SER A 224 25.10 10.44 -20.25
N GLY A 225 23.89 10.17 -20.75
CA GLY A 225 23.59 9.87 -22.16
C GLY A 225 24.29 8.63 -22.75
N HIS A 226 25.26 8.04 -22.05
CA HIS A 226 26.17 7.00 -22.53
C HIS A 226 25.49 5.62 -22.70
N GLY A 227 24.34 5.37 -22.07
CA GLY A 227 23.64 4.07 -22.07
C GLY A 227 22.47 3.93 -23.05
N LEU A 228 22.15 4.96 -23.85
CA LEU A 228 20.96 4.93 -24.73
C LEU A 228 21.13 3.99 -25.94
N VAL A 229 22.33 3.90 -26.50
CA VAL A 229 22.60 3.06 -27.68
C VAL A 229 22.66 1.58 -27.31
N ASP A 230 23.36 1.25 -26.21
CA ASP A 230 23.45 -0.13 -25.72
C ASP A 230 22.07 -0.69 -25.35
N SER A 231 21.26 0.14 -24.69
CA SER A 231 19.88 -0.24 -24.35
C SER A 231 18.98 -0.46 -25.58
N ARG A 232 19.16 0.28 -26.68
CA ARG A 232 18.40 0.03 -27.92
C ARG A 232 18.79 -1.31 -28.55
N ALA A 233 20.07 -1.64 -28.56
CA ALA A 233 20.56 -2.91 -29.10
C ALA A 233 20.08 -4.09 -28.26
N ASP A 234 20.08 -3.96 -26.93
CA ASP A 234 19.56 -4.98 -26.02
C ASP A 234 18.05 -5.19 -26.21
N GLN A 235 17.31 -4.10 -26.39
CA GLN A 235 15.88 -4.16 -26.70
C GLN A 235 15.58 -4.78 -28.07
N GLU A 236 16.43 -4.55 -29.08
CA GLU A 236 16.32 -5.28 -30.36
C GLU A 236 16.51 -6.78 -30.15
N ALA A 237 17.54 -7.20 -29.40
CA ALA A 237 17.81 -8.60 -29.13
C ALA A 237 16.66 -9.26 -28.33
N ASN A 238 16.15 -8.58 -27.30
CA ASN A 238 14.99 -9.02 -26.53
C ASN A 238 13.78 -9.25 -27.44
N ARG A 239 13.40 -8.25 -28.25
CA ARG A 239 12.26 -8.35 -29.18
C ARG A 239 12.46 -9.41 -30.26
N TRP A 240 13.67 -9.56 -30.79
CA TRP A 240 14.00 -10.59 -31.77
C TRP A 240 13.71 -11.98 -31.22
N GLY A 241 14.25 -12.29 -30.04
CA GLY A 241 13.98 -13.56 -29.36
C GLY A 241 12.50 -13.74 -29.04
N ARG A 242 11.86 -12.73 -28.44
CA ARG A 242 10.44 -12.76 -28.04
C ARG A 242 9.49 -12.96 -29.21
N SER A 243 9.89 -12.51 -30.41
CA SER A 243 9.14 -12.73 -31.66
C SER A 243 9.28 -14.15 -32.25
N GLY A 244 10.05 -15.04 -31.60
CA GLY A 244 10.26 -16.41 -32.05
C GLY A 244 11.33 -16.56 -33.13
N LYS A 245 12.15 -15.53 -33.37
CA LYS A 245 13.27 -15.60 -34.32
C LYS A 245 14.51 -16.20 -33.65
N ASP A 246 15.36 -16.82 -34.47
CA ASP A 246 16.53 -17.56 -34.00
C ASP A 246 17.52 -16.67 -33.22
N PRO A 247 17.78 -16.96 -31.92
CA PRO A 247 18.77 -16.25 -31.12
C PRO A 247 20.20 -16.32 -31.68
N ASN A 248 20.52 -17.35 -32.48
CA ASN A 248 21.86 -17.52 -33.04
C ASN A 248 22.28 -16.41 -34.00
N ARG A 249 21.35 -15.54 -34.43
CA ARG A 249 21.67 -14.27 -35.09
C ARG A 249 22.72 -13.45 -34.30
N PHE A 250 22.70 -13.55 -32.97
CA PHE A 250 23.61 -12.80 -32.09
C PHE A 250 24.72 -13.67 -31.48
N ARG A 251 24.84 -14.95 -31.86
CA ARG A 251 25.82 -15.86 -31.27
C ARG A 251 27.25 -15.46 -31.71
N PRO A 252 28.16 -15.16 -30.78
CA PRO A 252 29.55 -14.87 -31.15
C PRO A 252 30.28 -16.16 -31.56
N PRO A 253 31.23 -16.08 -32.52
CA PRO A 253 32.05 -17.22 -32.89
C PRO A 253 32.77 -17.79 -31.67
N GLY A 254 32.73 -19.12 -31.50
CA GLY A 254 33.41 -19.82 -30.41
C GLY A 254 32.66 -19.85 -29.08
N LEU A 255 31.43 -19.34 -28.98
CA LEU A 255 30.60 -19.56 -27.80
C LEU A 255 30.30 -21.06 -27.64
N PRO A 256 30.62 -21.69 -26.49
CA PRO A 256 30.44 -23.13 -26.30
C PRO A 256 29.02 -23.62 -26.60
N ASP A 257 28.87 -24.74 -27.31
CA ASP A 257 27.60 -25.27 -27.81
C ASP A 257 26.58 -25.65 -26.73
N LYS A 258 27.02 -25.76 -25.47
CA LYS A 258 26.10 -25.96 -24.33
C LYS A 258 25.18 -24.77 -24.08
N TYR A 259 25.54 -23.59 -24.60
CA TYR A 259 24.78 -22.35 -24.48
C TYR A 259 23.96 -22.08 -25.73
#